data_AF-A0A0N4YFQ9-F1
#
_entry.id   AF-A0A0N4YFQ9-F1
#
_cell.length_a   1.000
_cell.length_b   1.000
_cell.length_c   1.000
_cell.angle_alpha   90.00
_cell.angle_beta   90.00
_cell.angle_gamma   90.00
#
_symmetry.space_group_name_H-M   'P 1'
#
loop_
_entity.id
_entity.type
_entity.pdbx_description
1 polymer ?
#
loop_
_entity_poly.entity_id
_entity_poly.type
_entity_poly.pdbx_seq_one_letter_code
_entity_poly.pdbx_strand_id
1 'polypeptide(L)'
;MAQKTYLGTSYLDVARNIVDALQKSGWRESSAVLHDQLKKLRPRGRGSITDAFMNALKFINVHRAQTGIDNYGCGRFPSYFEPVIMFAITDTSAVADIPPDFRVIRYPSKGMRVNLTPPIVLPNGGQSIESVCASTGGRSFLLQSHKLITPMLDQIAQAAQLSGIIVRFECPTLANIRETANQEESMAEREKARLRLRNHMEAKPLTLVYVKSVGGRPPTGHWPIPEAFWHDRIEKGQLPPRRAHPCILFSIDPVPAPAIQTDLPYDKYQLEPSPVAEYVLDRHASTSVNMCYQVFVRSSSRTEGVGKPFGYLKTASNGQAVNLVIMPYNYPVIVQLLEEYKADPRVRNGGNWRARLDRYVEAMPPYYLTPLRNAISKMKMEAGLLEERGVSLSQVYPASLLNYLNELKTQGKEEFEKTCTTMSVLLQQNVAPLPIVPVEHFPYSSPTREWQPLIVRLKERAARNRRDADAIRDPEAELARMRISPQRTQLHIHLCEPRVRAPAGCRFRNPFIVPALEMVGQLPR
;
A
#
# COMPACT_ATOMS: atom_id res chain seq x y z
N MET A 1 4.97 -1.11 -23.55
CA MET A 1 4.88 0.36 -23.77
C MET A 1 5.80 0.96 -24.85
N ALA A 2 6.40 0.19 -25.77
CA ALA A 2 7.14 0.78 -26.91
C ALA A 2 6.22 1.23 -28.08
N GLN A 3 4.92 0.91 -27.98
CA GLN A 3 3.91 1.25 -28.97
C GLN A 3 3.74 2.76 -29.10
N LYS A 4 3.52 3.23 -30.33
CA LYS A 4 3.30 4.64 -30.65
C LYS A 4 1.82 5.00 -30.56
N THR A 5 1.55 6.21 -30.09
CA THR A 5 0.24 6.85 -30.13
C THR A 5 -0.05 7.41 -31.53
N TYR A 6 -1.28 7.88 -31.75
CA TYR A 6 -1.63 8.63 -32.97
C TYR A 6 -0.85 9.94 -33.13
N LEU A 7 -0.22 10.45 -32.06
CA LEU A 7 0.68 11.61 -32.08
C LEU A 7 2.15 11.23 -32.35
N GLY A 8 2.45 9.95 -32.59
CA GLY A 8 3.80 9.46 -32.87
C GLY A 8 4.70 9.28 -31.64
N THR A 9 4.24 9.67 -30.43
CA THR A 9 4.94 9.49 -29.16
C THR A 9 4.76 8.07 -28.62
N SER A 10 5.72 7.53 -27.87
CA SER A 10 5.56 6.20 -27.26
C SER A 10 4.65 6.26 -26.03
N TYR A 11 4.02 5.13 -25.68
CA TYR A 11 3.21 5.05 -24.45
C TYR A 11 4.03 5.36 -23.19
N LEU A 12 5.33 5.03 -23.18
CA LEU A 12 6.23 5.40 -22.09
C LEU A 12 6.42 6.92 -21.99
N ASP A 13 6.50 7.62 -23.13
CA ASP A 13 6.64 9.09 -23.13
C ASP A 13 5.35 9.75 -22.64
N VAL A 14 4.18 9.18 -22.96
CA VAL A 14 2.91 9.62 -22.37
C VAL A 14 2.90 9.40 -20.85
N ALA A 15 3.33 8.22 -20.39
CA ALA A 15 3.40 7.91 -18.96
C ALA A 15 4.33 8.88 -18.20
N ARG A 16 5.49 9.23 -18.78
CA ARG A 16 6.40 10.24 -18.23
C ARG A 16 5.74 11.60 -18.09
N ASN A 17 5.04 12.05 -19.14
CA ASN A 17 4.34 13.34 -19.11
C ASN A 17 3.27 13.37 -18.02
N ILE A 18 2.58 12.25 -17.78
CA ILE A 18 1.62 12.11 -16.67
C ILE A 18 2.33 12.27 -15.32
N VAL A 19 3.45 11.57 -15.10
CA VAL A 19 4.23 11.66 -13.85
C VAL A 19 4.75 13.08 -13.62
N ASP A 20 5.32 13.71 -14.65
CA ASP A 20 5.80 15.10 -14.58
C ASP A 20 4.66 16.08 -14.29
N ALA A 21 3.47 15.86 -14.84
CA ALA A 21 2.31 16.71 -14.58
C ALA A 21 1.77 16.53 -13.15
N LEU A 22 1.73 15.29 -12.63
CA LEU A 22 1.40 15.02 -11.23
C LEU A 22 2.38 15.75 -10.30
N GLN A 23 3.66 15.70 -10.61
CA GLN A 23 4.68 16.40 -9.83
C GLN A 23 4.44 17.91 -9.77
N LYS A 24 4.13 18.53 -10.92
CA LYS A 24 3.80 19.97 -11.01
C LYS A 24 2.51 20.35 -10.27
N SER A 25 1.58 19.41 -10.09
CA SER A 25 0.29 19.64 -9.41
C SER A 25 0.35 19.70 -7.87
N GLY A 26 1.55 19.75 -7.27
CA GLY A 26 1.72 19.98 -5.83
C GLY A 26 2.20 18.78 -5.02
N TRP A 27 2.78 17.76 -5.66
CA TRP A 27 3.44 16.66 -4.98
C TRP A 27 4.78 17.15 -4.40
N ARG A 28 4.84 17.21 -3.07
CA ARG A 28 5.81 18.03 -2.32
C ARG A 28 7.27 17.57 -2.36
N GLU A 29 7.57 16.40 -2.91
CA GLU A 29 8.94 15.86 -2.93
C GLU A 29 9.37 15.46 -4.35
N SER A 30 9.61 16.46 -5.19
CA SER A 30 10.35 16.26 -6.42
C SER A 30 11.85 16.15 -6.13
N SER A 31 12.39 14.94 -6.07
CA SER A 31 13.85 14.78 -6.09
C SER A 31 14.38 14.92 -7.51
N ALA A 32 15.43 15.73 -7.72
CA ALA A 32 16.15 15.80 -8.99
C ALA A 32 16.61 14.41 -9.47
N VAL A 33 16.88 13.50 -8.53
CA VAL A 33 17.22 12.10 -8.78
C VAL A 33 16.06 11.36 -9.47
N LEU A 34 14.82 11.54 -9.01
CA LEU A 34 13.66 10.89 -9.62
C LEU A 34 13.50 11.29 -11.08
N HIS A 35 13.62 12.59 -11.37
CA HIS A 35 13.47 13.11 -12.72
C HIS A 35 14.59 12.64 -13.66
N ASP A 36 15.83 12.53 -13.17
CA ASP A 36 16.95 11.91 -13.90
C ASP A 36 16.68 10.42 -14.20
N GLN A 37 16.21 9.65 -13.22
CA GLN A 37 15.89 8.23 -13.42
C GLN A 37 14.70 8.01 -14.37
N LEU A 38 13.66 8.83 -14.31
CA LEU A 38 12.51 8.78 -15.23
C LEU A 38 12.95 8.96 -16.70
N LYS A 39 13.91 9.87 -16.96
CA LYS A 39 14.49 10.08 -18.30
C LYS A 39 15.28 8.89 -18.79
N LYS A 40 15.92 8.14 -17.89
CA LYS A 40 16.72 6.94 -18.20
C LYS A 40 15.87 5.70 -18.52
N LEU A 41 14.59 5.67 -18.13
CA LEU A 41 13.71 4.52 -18.42
C LEU A 41 13.67 4.18 -19.92
N ARG A 42 13.68 2.89 -20.26
CA ARG A 42 13.49 2.41 -21.64
C ARG A 42 12.52 1.25 -21.61
N PRO A 43 11.55 1.18 -22.56
CA PRO A 43 10.62 0.06 -22.59
C PRO A 43 11.40 -1.16 -23.09
N ARG A 44 11.63 -2.16 -22.22
CA ARG A 44 12.36 -3.38 -22.56
C ARG A 44 11.74 -4.60 -21.88
N GLY A 45 11.54 -5.66 -22.65
CA GLY A 45 11.03 -6.93 -22.14
C GLY A 45 9.56 -6.89 -21.72
N ARG A 46 9.13 -7.97 -21.08
CA ARG A 46 7.81 -8.10 -20.45
C ARG A 46 8.03 -8.07 -18.94
N GLY A 47 7.29 -7.22 -18.24
CA GLY A 47 7.35 -7.09 -16.78
C GLY A 47 6.03 -7.53 -16.16
N SER A 48 6.10 -8.30 -15.08
CA SER A 48 4.93 -8.69 -14.29
C SER A 48 4.46 -7.50 -13.46
N ILE A 49 3.23 -7.04 -13.72
CA ILE A 49 2.62 -5.97 -12.93
C ILE A 49 2.45 -6.40 -11.47
N THR A 50 2.16 -7.69 -11.24
CA THR A 50 2.05 -8.29 -9.92
C THR A 50 3.36 -8.16 -9.14
N ASP A 51 4.51 -8.48 -9.74
CA ASP A 51 5.81 -8.37 -9.06
C ASP A 51 6.17 -6.91 -8.76
N ALA A 52 5.85 -6.00 -9.68
CA ALA A 52 6.05 -4.56 -9.47
C ALA A 52 5.21 -4.05 -8.29
N PHE A 53 3.93 -4.43 -8.22
CA PHE A 53 3.07 -4.15 -7.07
C PHE A 53 3.64 -4.75 -5.79
N MET A 54 4.01 -6.04 -5.80
CA MET A 54 4.55 -6.73 -4.62
C MET A 54 5.86 -6.11 -4.10
N ASN A 55 6.70 -5.57 -4.99
CA ASN A 55 7.94 -4.91 -4.60
C ASN A 55 7.69 -3.52 -4.00
N ALA A 56 6.79 -2.73 -4.60
CA ALA A 56 6.30 -1.52 -3.96
C ALA A 56 5.64 -1.83 -2.60
N LEU A 57 4.96 -2.99 -2.49
CA LEU A 57 4.27 -3.47 -1.28
C LEU A 57 5.27 -3.69 -0.17
N LYS A 58 6.38 -4.35 -0.48
CA LYS A 58 7.46 -4.55 0.47
C LYS A 58 8.04 -3.23 0.95
N PHE A 59 8.38 -2.32 0.03
CA PHE A 59 8.98 -1.03 0.38
C PHE A 59 8.13 -0.21 1.37
N ILE A 60 6.82 -0.08 1.10
CA ILE A 60 5.92 0.64 2.01
C ILE A 60 5.82 -0.02 3.37
N ASN A 61 5.76 -1.36 3.43
CA ASN A 61 5.70 -2.05 4.72
C ASN A 61 6.98 -1.91 5.53
N VAL A 62 8.13 -1.93 4.87
CA VAL A 62 9.43 -1.69 5.51
C VAL A 62 9.44 -0.30 6.13
N HIS A 63 8.98 0.73 5.41
CA HIS A 63 8.85 2.10 5.94
C HIS A 63 7.90 2.17 7.15
N ARG A 64 6.73 1.52 7.07
CA ARG A 64 5.75 1.47 8.17
C ARG A 64 6.26 0.74 9.40
N ALA A 65 7.02 -0.34 9.20
CA ALA A 65 7.67 -1.09 10.28
C ALA A 65 8.76 -0.25 10.95
N GLN A 66 9.55 0.48 10.15
CA GLN A 66 10.59 1.40 10.64
C GLN A 66 9.99 2.53 11.50
N THR A 67 8.95 3.20 11.01
CA THR A 67 8.27 4.28 11.74
C THR A 67 7.50 3.77 12.96
N GLY A 68 7.13 2.49 12.96
CA GLY A 68 6.32 1.88 14.01
C GLY A 68 4.89 2.39 14.04
N ILE A 69 4.36 2.84 12.89
CA ILE A 69 3.00 3.39 12.80
C ILE A 69 1.90 2.34 13.05
N ASP A 70 2.22 1.07 12.76
CA ASP A 70 1.33 -0.06 13.03
C ASP A 70 1.52 -0.56 14.48
N ASN A 71 0.76 0.03 15.41
CA ASN A 71 0.72 -0.36 16.83
C ASN A 71 -0.07 -1.66 17.05
N TYR A 72 0.44 -2.79 16.55
CA TYR A 72 -0.21 -4.10 16.71
C TYR A 72 -0.48 -4.43 18.18
N GLY A 73 -1.72 -4.80 18.49
CA GLY A 73 -2.13 -5.13 19.86
C GLY A 73 -2.46 -3.92 20.74
N CYS A 74 -2.34 -2.70 20.22
CA CYS A 74 -2.64 -1.46 20.96
C CYS A 74 -3.73 -0.64 20.27
N GLY A 75 -4.64 -1.29 19.55
CA GLY A 75 -5.70 -0.64 18.78
C GLY A 75 -5.18 0.06 17.51
N ARG A 76 -6.05 0.86 16.89
CA ARG A 76 -5.72 1.63 15.68
C ARG A 76 -6.08 3.10 15.87
N PHE A 77 -5.09 3.97 15.92
CA PHE A 77 -5.34 5.40 15.98
C PHE A 77 -5.54 5.94 14.56
N PRO A 78 -6.72 6.51 14.22
CA PRO A 78 -6.92 7.14 12.90
C PRO A 78 -5.95 8.29 12.62
N SER A 79 -5.48 8.96 13.66
CA SER A 79 -4.45 10.01 13.59
C SER A 79 -3.07 9.49 13.19
N TYR A 80 -2.75 8.22 13.46
CA TYR A 80 -1.48 7.60 13.10
C TYR A 80 -1.61 6.99 11.71
N PHE A 81 -1.72 7.86 10.70
CA PHE A 81 -1.73 7.45 9.31
C PHE A 81 -0.63 8.16 8.53
N GLU A 82 -0.10 7.43 7.57
CA GLU A 82 0.86 7.93 6.59
C GLU A 82 0.21 7.70 5.22
N PRO A 83 -0.21 8.76 4.52
CA PRO A 83 -0.87 8.60 3.24
C PRO A 83 0.14 8.11 2.21
N VAL A 84 -0.14 6.96 1.60
CA VAL A 84 0.58 6.53 0.41
C VAL A 84 -0.38 6.29 -0.73
N ILE A 85 0.00 6.78 -1.90
CA ILE A 85 -0.74 6.72 -3.15
C ILE A 85 0.18 6.08 -4.19
N MET A 86 -0.33 5.10 -4.93
CA MET A 86 0.45 4.39 -5.95
C MET A 86 -0.16 4.54 -7.32
N PHE A 87 0.66 4.95 -8.27
CA PHE A 87 0.27 4.94 -9.66
C PHE A 87 0.82 3.70 -10.35
N ALA A 88 -0.09 2.88 -10.87
CA ALA A 88 0.25 1.84 -11.82
C ALA A 88 -0.18 2.31 -13.21
N ILE A 89 0.79 2.78 -13.98
CA ILE A 89 0.59 3.06 -15.41
C ILE A 89 1.02 1.81 -16.16
N THR A 90 0.07 1.16 -16.82
CA THR A 90 0.29 -0.08 -17.57
C THR A 90 -0.36 0.00 -18.93
N ASP A 91 0.18 -0.73 -19.91
CA ASP A 91 -0.59 -1.09 -21.10
C ASP A 91 -1.48 -2.30 -20.78
N THR A 92 -2.49 -2.55 -21.62
CA THR A 92 -3.48 -3.62 -21.42
C THR A 92 -2.87 -5.03 -21.42
N SER A 93 -1.65 -5.19 -21.95
CA SER A 93 -0.99 -6.48 -22.12
C SER A 93 -0.52 -7.11 -20.80
N ALA A 94 -0.15 -6.30 -19.81
CA ALA A 94 0.28 -6.78 -18.49
C ALA A 94 -0.88 -6.99 -17.50
N VAL A 95 -2.08 -6.48 -17.80
CA VAL A 95 -3.28 -6.64 -16.95
C VAL A 95 -3.82 -8.07 -17.00
N ALA A 96 -3.60 -8.77 -18.11
CA ALA A 96 -4.00 -10.17 -18.27
C ALA A 96 -3.26 -11.12 -17.30
N ASP A 97 -2.10 -10.71 -16.78
CA ASP A 97 -1.29 -11.51 -15.86
C ASP A 97 -1.73 -11.34 -14.39
N ILE A 98 -2.77 -10.54 -14.11
CA ILE A 98 -3.36 -10.40 -12.77
C ILE A 98 -4.38 -11.53 -12.55
N PRO A 99 -4.18 -12.40 -11.53
CA PRO A 99 -5.16 -13.43 -11.21
C PRO A 99 -6.53 -12.83 -10.89
N PRO A 100 -7.64 -13.47 -11.30
CA PRO A 100 -9.00 -12.97 -11.02
C PRO A 100 -9.29 -12.89 -9.50
N ASP A 101 -8.64 -13.76 -8.71
CA ASP A 101 -8.74 -13.78 -7.24
C ASP A 101 -7.65 -12.96 -6.54
N PHE A 102 -6.92 -12.09 -7.26
CA PHE A 102 -5.90 -11.25 -6.67
C PHE A 102 -6.53 -10.23 -5.72
N ARG A 103 -6.67 -10.63 -4.46
CA ARG A 103 -7.08 -9.78 -3.35
C ARG A 103 -5.83 -9.34 -2.62
N VAL A 104 -5.74 -8.05 -2.33
CA VAL A 104 -4.68 -7.50 -1.48
C VAL A 104 -4.95 -7.93 -0.02
N ILE A 105 -4.66 -9.19 0.28
CA ILE A 105 -4.76 -9.79 1.62
C ILE A 105 -3.51 -9.38 2.40
N ARG A 106 -3.72 -8.81 3.59
CA ARG A 106 -2.64 -8.64 4.58
C ARG A 106 -2.19 -10.07 4.96
N TYR A 107 -1.05 -10.53 4.44
CA TYR A 107 -0.37 -11.69 5.00
C TYR A 107 0.23 -11.27 6.36
N PRO A 108 0.16 -12.14 7.39
CA PRO A 108 0.95 -11.93 8.59
C PRO A 108 2.41 -12.10 8.15
N SER A 109 3.21 -11.03 8.28
CA SER A 109 4.49 -10.81 7.57
C SER A 109 4.33 -10.68 6.04
N LYS A 110 4.72 -9.51 5.49
CA LYS A 110 4.54 -9.05 4.09
C LYS A 110 3.08 -8.71 3.71
N GLY A 111 2.72 -7.42 3.60
CA GLY A 111 1.40 -7.07 3.02
C GLY A 111 1.01 -5.60 3.16
N MET A 112 1.18 -4.85 2.07
CA MET A 112 0.98 -3.40 1.98
C MET A 112 -0.48 -2.99 1.90
N ARG A 113 -0.66 -1.69 2.12
CA ARG A 113 -1.89 -0.94 1.91
C ARG A 113 -1.54 0.42 1.35
N VAL A 114 -2.21 0.79 0.28
CA VAL A 114 -2.09 2.09 -0.36
C VAL A 114 -3.47 2.60 -0.64
N ASN A 115 -3.66 3.88 -0.34
CA ASN A 115 -4.86 4.63 -0.63
C ASN A 115 -4.82 5.03 -2.10
N LEU A 116 -5.82 4.58 -2.84
CA LEU A 116 -6.24 5.22 -4.07
C LEU A 116 -7.68 5.65 -3.83
N THR A 117 -8.15 6.62 -4.60
CA THR A 117 -9.26 7.52 -4.25
C THR A 117 -10.59 7.08 -4.87
N PRO A 118 -11.79 7.54 -4.37
CA PRO A 118 -13.14 6.93 -4.55
C PRO A 118 -13.59 6.93 -6.01
N PRO A 119 -14.73 6.37 -6.53
CA PRO A 119 -15.03 6.06 -7.97
C PRO A 119 -15.90 7.07 -8.79
N ILE A 120 -15.79 7.07 -10.14
CA ILE A 120 -16.79 7.53 -11.15
C ILE A 120 -16.77 6.49 -12.28
N VAL A 121 -17.96 6.01 -12.69
CA VAL A 121 -18.16 4.88 -13.62
C VAL A 121 -18.22 5.34 -15.08
N LEU A 122 -17.52 4.65 -15.98
CA LEU A 122 -17.77 4.61 -17.43
C LEU A 122 -17.57 3.17 -17.96
N PRO A 123 -18.27 2.75 -19.03
CA PRO A 123 -18.64 1.35 -19.22
C PRO A 123 -17.53 0.46 -19.79
N ASN A 124 -17.44 -0.73 -19.18
CA ASN A 124 -16.97 -2.03 -19.66
C ASN A 124 -15.70 -2.12 -20.53
N GLY A 125 -14.62 -2.58 -19.88
CA GLY A 125 -13.53 -3.31 -20.54
C GLY A 125 -12.25 -3.39 -19.70
N GLY A 126 -12.11 -4.39 -18.81
CA GLY A 126 -10.84 -4.71 -18.12
C GLY A 126 -10.97 -5.14 -16.65
N GLN A 127 -11.67 -6.25 -16.38
CA GLN A 127 -12.14 -6.61 -15.03
C GLN A 127 -11.07 -6.85 -13.94
N SER A 128 -9.82 -7.16 -14.28
CA SER A 128 -8.82 -7.56 -13.27
C SER A 128 -8.24 -6.39 -12.46
N ILE A 129 -7.80 -5.29 -13.10
CA ILE A 129 -7.17 -4.16 -12.39
C ILE A 129 -8.18 -3.33 -11.60
N GLU A 130 -9.41 -3.21 -12.11
CA GLU A 130 -10.50 -2.48 -11.45
C GLU A 130 -10.86 -3.11 -10.10
N SER A 131 -10.95 -4.44 -10.04
CA SER A 131 -11.17 -5.19 -8.80
C SER A 131 -10.05 -4.94 -7.78
N VAL A 132 -8.78 -4.93 -8.23
CA VAL A 132 -7.63 -4.64 -7.36
C VAL A 132 -7.70 -3.22 -6.82
N CYS A 133 -7.95 -2.23 -7.67
CA CYS A 133 -8.13 -0.84 -7.24
C CYS A 133 -9.31 -0.70 -6.27
N ALA A 134 -10.46 -1.30 -6.56
CA ALA A 134 -11.63 -1.27 -5.69
C ALA A 134 -11.34 -1.89 -4.30
N SER A 135 -10.56 -2.97 -4.24
CA SER A 135 -10.18 -3.63 -2.97
C SER A 135 -9.32 -2.74 -2.05
N THR A 136 -8.62 -1.76 -2.62
CA THR A 136 -7.80 -0.78 -1.89
C THR A 136 -8.49 0.58 -1.71
N GLY A 137 -9.73 0.72 -2.17
CA GLY A 137 -10.51 1.97 -2.13
C GLY A 137 -10.30 2.90 -3.33
N GLY A 138 -9.55 2.44 -4.33
CA GLY A 138 -9.09 3.20 -5.49
C GLY A 138 -9.92 3.17 -6.76
N ARG A 139 -9.44 3.96 -7.73
CA ARG A 139 -9.93 4.09 -9.11
C ARG A 139 -8.94 3.49 -10.11
N SER A 140 -9.47 3.04 -11.24
CA SER A 140 -8.72 2.80 -12.48
C SER A 140 -9.22 3.75 -13.57
N PHE A 141 -8.31 4.23 -14.43
CA PHE A 141 -8.64 5.09 -15.56
C PHE A 141 -8.26 4.41 -16.87
N LEU A 142 -9.20 4.34 -17.81
CA LEU A 142 -8.93 3.90 -19.18
C LEU A 142 -8.65 5.11 -20.07
N LEU A 143 -7.39 5.31 -20.45
CA LEU A 143 -6.98 6.42 -21.29
C LEU A 143 -7.09 6.07 -22.78
N GLN A 144 -8.18 6.49 -23.42
CA GLN A 144 -8.39 6.32 -24.87
C GLN A 144 -7.89 7.50 -25.71
N SER A 145 -7.74 8.69 -25.10
CA SER A 145 -7.35 9.93 -25.77
C SER A 145 -6.49 10.80 -24.87
N HIS A 146 -5.57 11.56 -25.46
CA HIS A 146 -4.75 12.53 -24.73
C HIS A 146 -5.59 13.63 -24.06
N LYS A 147 -6.79 13.94 -24.58
CA LYS A 147 -7.71 14.93 -23.99
C LYS A 147 -8.20 14.52 -22.60
N LEU A 148 -8.18 13.22 -22.28
CA LEU A 148 -8.62 12.69 -20.98
C LEU A 148 -7.53 12.78 -19.91
N ILE A 149 -6.28 13.12 -20.28
CA ILE A 149 -5.17 13.17 -19.34
C ILE A 149 -5.38 14.30 -18.32
N THR A 150 -5.69 15.53 -18.76
CA THR A 150 -5.85 16.67 -17.84
C THR A 150 -6.99 16.46 -16.83
N PRO A 151 -8.22 16.08 -17.24
CA PRO A 151 -9.29 15.82 -16.27
C PRO A 151 -8.97 14.67 -15.30
N MET A 152 -8.23 13.65 -15.76
CA MET A 152 -7.77 12.55 -14.91
C MET A 152 -6.74 13.04 -13.87
N LEU A 153 -5.79 13.87 -14.27
CA LEU A 153 -4.81 14.48 -13.37
C LEU A 153 -5.48 15.35 -12.30
N ASP A 154 -6.47 16.16 -12.68
CA ASP A 154 -7.22 17.00 -11.74
C ASP A 154 -7.95 16.14 -10.70
N GLN A 155 -8.59 15.05 -11.15
CA GLN A 155 -9.23 14.09 -10.24
C GLN A 155 -8.22 13.45 -9.28
N ILE A 156 -7.05 13.05 -9.77
CA ILE A 156 -5.97 12.47 -8.94
C ILE A 156 -5.40 13.51 -7.96
N ALA A 157 -5.24 14.75 -8.39
CA ALA A 157 -4.72 15.82 -7.55
C ALA A 157 -5.69 16.14 -6.40
N GLN A 158 -6.98 16.28 -6.69
CA GLN A 158 -8.03 16.46 -5.68
C GLN A 158 -8.06 15.30 -4.69
N ALA A 159 -7.98 14.09 -5.24
CA ALA A 159 -7.87 12.86 -4.51
C ALA A 159 -6.67 12.80 -3.54
N ALA A 160 -5.49 13.20 -4.00
CA ALA A 160 -4.26 13.13 -3.23
C ALA A 160 -4.26 14.10 -2.03
N GLN A 161 -5.07 15.16 -2.11
CA GLN A 161 -5.27 16.10 -1.00
C GLN A 161 -6.16 15.52 0.10
N LEU A 162 -6.92 14.46 -0.18
CA LEU A 162 -7.76 13.81 0.81
C LEU A 162 -6.89 12.99 1.77
N SER A 163 -6.84 13.47 3.01
CA SER A 163 -6.13 12.80 4.10
C SER A 163 -7.12 12.05 4.96
N GLY A 164 -6.90 10.75 5.17
CA GLY A 164 -7.82 9.93 5.94
C GLY A 164 -7.45 8.46 6.03
N ILE A 165 -8.31 7.72 6.74
CA ILE A 165 -8.24 6.26 6.86
C ILE A 165 -9.40 5.62 6.10
N ILE A 166 -9.16 4.48 5.49
CA ILE A 166 -10.21 3.68 4.85
C ILE A 166 -10.73 2.67 5.87
N VAL A 167 -12.05 2.65 6.06
CA VAL A 167 -12.73 1.71 6.95
C VAL A 167 -13.75 0.88 6.16
N ARG A 168 -14.09 -0.29 6.68
CA ARG A 168 -15.19 -1.10 6.18
C ARG A 168 -16.32 -1.04 7.18
N PHE A 169 -17.50 -0.60 6.76
CA PHE A 169 -18.68 -0.70 7.59
C PHE A 169 -19.37 -2.04 7.37
N GLU A 170 -19.90 -2.62 8.44
CA GLU A 170 -20.70 -3.85 8.41
C GLU A 170 -21.92 -3.67 9.32
N CYS A 171 -23.04 -4.31 8.98
CA CYS A 171 -24.24 -4.27 9.80
C CYS A 171 -24.86 -5.67 9.85
N PRO A 172 -24.65 -6.45 10.92
CA PRO A 172 -25.10 -7.84 10.99
C PRO A 172 -26.60 -8.02 10.82
N THR A 173 -27.39 -7.05 11.25
CA THR A 173 -28.86 -7.07 11.10
C THR A 173 -29.31 -6.98 9.65
N LEU A 174 -28.51 -6.44 8.75
CA LEU A 174 -28.82 -6.38 7.32
C LEU A 174 -28.60 -7.70 6.59
N ALA A 175 -27.76 -8.59 7.13
CA ALA A 175 -27.39 -9.84 6.46
C ALA A 175 -28.59 -10.82 6.29
N ASN A 176 -29.61 -10.69 7.13
CA ASN A 176 -30.77 -11.59 7.14
C ASN A 176 -31.93 -11.10 6.26
N ILE A 177 -31.84 -9.89 5.68
CA ILE A 177 -32.88 -9.32 4.83
C ILE A 177 -32.84 -10.08 3.49
N ARG A 178 -33.95 -10.71 3.10
CA ARG A 178 -34.05 -11.50 1.85
C ARG A 178 -34.42 -10.61 0.66
N GLU A 179 -33.85 -10.91 -0.51
CA GLU A 179 -34.30 -10.36 -1.79
C GLU A 179 -35.55 -11.12 -2.25
N THR A 180 -36.74 -10.62 -1.97
CA THR A 180 -37.96 -11.10 -2.63
C THR A 180 -38.27 -10.19 -3.81
N ALA A 181 -37.80 -10.58 -5.00
CA ALA A 181 -37.94 -9.85 -6.26
C ALA A 181 -39.41 -9.48 -6.63
N ASN A 182 -40.39 -10.16 -6.04
CA ASN A 182 -41.82 -9.95 -6.32
C ASN A 182 -42.56 -9.09 -5.27
N GLN A 183 -41.88 -8.50 -4.28
CA GLN A 183 -42.51 -7.78 -3.16
C GLN A 183 -41.90 -6.39 -2.87
N GLU A 184 -41.07 -5.83 -3.75
CA GLU A 184 -40.47 -4.50 -3.53
C GLU A 184 -41.50 -3.37 -3.41
N GLU A 185 -42.67 -3.48 -4.07
CA GLU A 185 -43.74 -2.48 -4.02
C GLU A 185 -44.59 -2.55 -2.75
N SER A 186 -44.68 -3.70 -2.09
CA SER A 186 -45.44 -3.89 -0.84
C SER A 186 -44.59 -3.68 0.42
N MET A 187 -43.29 -3.47 0.26
CA MET A 187 -42.34 -3.38 1.38
C MET A 187 -42.40 -1.99 2.03
N ALA A 188 -42.42 -1.94 3.36
CA ALA A 188 -42.35 -0.68 4.08
C ALA A 188 -41.07 0.09 3.68
N GLU A 189 -41.17 1.41 3.48
CA GLU A 189 -40.03 2.27 3.08
C GLU A 189 -38.79 2.08 3.97
N ARG A 190 -39.00 1.76 5.26
CA ARG A 190 -37.92 1.46 6.19
C ARG A 190 -37.09 0.25 5.76
N GLU A 191 -37.73 -0.81 5.30
CA GLU A 191 -37.08 -2.07 4.90
C GLU A 191 -36.47 -1.96 3.50
N LYS A 192 -37.13 -1.22 2.59
CA LYS A 192 -36.57 -0.86 1.28
C LYS A 192 -35.26 -0.09 1.41
N ALA A 193 -35.19 0.88 2.32
CA ALA A 193 -33.96 1.62 2.61
C ALA A 193 -32.84 0.71 3.18
N ARG A 194 -33.19 -0.27 4.02
CA ARG A 194 -32.24 -1.25 4.56
C ARG A 194 -31.71 -2.19 3.48
N LEU A 195 -32.57 -2.65 2.57
CA LEU A 195 -32.19 -3.46 1.41
C LEU A 195 -31.27 -2.69 0.46
N ARG A 196 -31.61 -1.43 0.14
CA ARG A 196 -30.74 -0.54 -0.65
C ARG A 196 -29.37 -0.40 0.00
N LEU A 197 -29.32 -0.09 1.29
CA LEU A 197 -28.07 0.05 2.03
C LEU A 197 -27.22 -1.24 1.95
N ARG A 198 -27.83 -2.42 2.19
CA ARG A 198 -27.14 -3.71 2.09
C ARG A 198 -26.50 -3.90 0.70
N ASN A 199 -27.26 -3.71 -0.37
CA ASN A 199 -26.77 -3.89 -1.74
C ASN A 199 -25.64 -2.90 -2.07
N HIS A 200 -25.77 -1.65 -1.65
CA HIS A 200 -24.73 -0.65 -1.86
C HIS A 200 -23.47 -0.92 -1.03
N MET A 201 -23.60 -1.43 0.20
CA MET A 201 -22.46 -1.85 1.02
C MET A 201 -21.75 -3.08 0.45
N GLU A 202 -22.46 -3.99 -0.22
CA GLU A 202 -21.85 -5.11 -0.93
C GLU A 202 -21.07 -4.65 -2.16
N ALA A 203 -21.65 -3.72 -2.95
CA ALA A 203 -20.99 -3.16 -4.13
C ALA A 203 -19.81 -2.22 -3.78
N LYS A 204 -19.95 -1.42 -2.73
CA LYS A 204 -18.97 -0.42 -2.27
C LYS A 204 -18.75 -0.52 -0.76
N PRO A 205 -17.97 -1.50 -0.29
CA PRO A 205 -17.82 -1.79 1.14
C PRO A 205 -16.84 -0.88 1.89
N LEU A 206 -16.07 -0.07 1.17
CA LEU A 206 -15.03 0.77 1.74
C LEU A 206 -15.51 2.22 1.81
N THR A 207 -15.14 2.91 2.88
CA THR A 207 -15.48 4.30 3.09
C THR A 207 -14.25 5.03 3.60
N LEU A 208 -13.88 6.13 2.95
CA LEU A 208 -12.86 7.02 3.45
C LEU A 208 -13.41 7.85 4.62
N VAL A 209 -12.64 7.90 5.69
CA VAL A 209 -12.90 8.72 6.87
C VAL A 209 -11.78 9.77 6.96
N TYR A 210 -12.15 11.03 6.78
CA TYR A 210 -11.23 12.15 6.71
C TYR A 210 -10.59 12.43 8.07
N VAL A 211 -9.27 12.56 8.04
CA VAL A 211 -8.44 12.94 9.17
C VAL A 211 -7.82 14.30 8.84
N LYS A 212 -8.37 15.36 9.42
CA LYS A 212 -7.93 16.73 9.18
C LYS A 212 -6.82 17.10 10.16
N SER A 213 -5.72 17.63 9.64
CA SER A 213 -4.75 18.38 10.43
C SER A 213 -5.38 19.72 10.84
N VAL A 214 -5.24 20.10 12.11
CA VAL A 214 -5.71 21.39 12.62
C VAL A 214 -4.52 22.33 12.74
N GLY A 215 -4.53 23.43 11.97
CA GLY A 215 -3.53 24.50 12.07
C GLY A 215 -2.09 24.06 11.75
N GLY A 216 -1.90 23.12 10.82
CA GLY A 216 -0.58 22.62 10.41
C GLY A 216 0.10 21.70 11.44
N ARG A 217 -0.57 21.37 12.55
CA ARG A 217 -0.08 20.39 13.51
C ARG A 217 -0.46 18.98 13.07
N PRO A 218 0.35 17.95 13.38
CA PRO A 218 -0.03 16.57 13.13
C PRO A 218 -1.40 16.28 13.75
N PRO A 219 -2.28 15.53 13.06
CA PRO A 219 -3.59 15.19 13.60
C PRO A 219 -3.41 14.47 14.94
N THR A 220 -4.04 14.98 15.99
CA THR A 220 -4.03 14.36 17.31
C THR A 220 -5.28 13.52 17.48
N GLY A 221 -5.12 12.25 17.87
CA GLY A 221 -6.21 11.36 18.23
C GLY A 221 -6.06 10.95 19.69
N HIS A 222 -7.16 10.91 20.42
CA HIS A 222 -7.22 10.51 21.81
C HIS A 222 -7.50 9.02 21.95
N TRP A 223 -8.36 8.47 21.10
CA TRP A 223 -8.92 7.13 21.26
C TRP A 223 -8.61 6.25 20.04
N PRO A 224 -8.14 5.01 20.27
CA PRO A 224 -7.99 4.07 19.17
C PRO A 224 -9.35 3.48 18.76
N ILE A 225 -9.41 2.93 17.55
CA ILE A 225 -10.36 1.88 17.17
C ILE A 225 -9.88 0.57 17.82
N PRO A 226 -10.75 -0.21 18.49
CA PRO A 226 -10.36 -1.46 19.13
C PRO A 226 -9.77 -2.49 18.17
N GLU A 227 -8.96 -3.41 18.70
CA GLU A 227 -8.59 -4.62 17.97
C GLU A 227 -9.79 -5.58 17.86
N ALA A 228 -9.77 -6.40 16.80
CA ALA A 228 -10.81 -7.40 16.53
C ALA A 228 -10.53 -8.74 17.23
N PHE A 229 -9.91 -8.69 18.41
CA PHE A 229 -9.61 -9.84 19.27
C PHE A 229 -9.46 -9.37 20.72
N TRP A 230 -9.52 -10.32 21.65
CA TRP A 230 -9.25 -10.10 23.06
C TRP A 230 -7.90 -10.71 23.45
N HIS A 231 -7.14 -10.04 24.32
CA HIS A 231 -5.75 -10.38 24.65
C HIS A 231 -5.60 -11.78 25.27
N ASP A 232 -6.55 -12.23 26.10
CA ASP A 232 -6.52 -13.58 26.69
C ASP A 232 -6.56 -14.71 25.66
N ARG A 233 -6.98 -14.41 24.42
CA ARG A 233 -7.15 -15.39 23.33
C ARG A 233 -5.95 -15.48 22.40
N ILE A 234 -4.83 -14.84 22.77
CA ILE A 234 -3.57 -14.95 22.03
C ILE A 234 -2.94 -16.29 22.38
N GLU A 235 -3.42 -17.34 21.71
CA GLU A 235 -2.85 -18.67 21.83
C GLU A 235 -1.44 -18.68 21.22
N LYS A 236 -0.47 -19.31 21.93
CA LYS A 236 0.89 -19.57 21.43
C LYS A 236 1.74 -18.31 21.13
N GLY A 237 1.40 -17.16 21.67
CA GLY A 237 2.20 -15.94 21.54
C GLY A 237 2.19 -15.31 20.14
N GLN A 238 1.21 -15.64 19.29
CA GLN A 238 1.04 -15.02 17.97
C GLN A 238 -0.24 -14.18 17.93
N LEU A 239 -0.11 -12.93 17.47
CA LEU A 239 -1.26 -12.05 17.30
C LEU A 239 -2.15 -12.54 16.14
N PRO A 240 -3.49 -12.49 16.30
CA PRO A 240 -4.41 -12.71 15.19
C PRO A 240 -4.09 -11.78 14.01
N PRO A 241 -4.20 -12.26 12.76
CA PRO A 241 -3.87 -11.45 11.60
C PRO A 241 -4.74 -10.20 11.55
N ARG A 242 -4.09 -9.03 11.63
CA ARG A 242 -4.78 -7.74 11.67
C ARG A 242 -5.44 -7.47 10.33
N ARG A 243 -6.76 -7.27 10.35
CA ARG A 243 -7.46 -6.93 9.13
C ARG A 243 -6.95 -5.66 8.50
N ALA A 244 -7.24 -5.64 7.24
CA ALA A 244 -6.90 -4.67 6.29
C ALA A 244 -7.29 -3.23 6.66
N HIS A 245 -8.48 -2.91 6.22
CA HIS A 245 -9.29 -1.80 6.64
C HIS A 245 -10.00 -2.30 7.91
N PRO A 246 -10.04 -1.52 9.01
CA PRO A 246 -10.79 -1.93 10.19
C PRO A 246 -12.26 -2.13 9.82
N CYS A 247 -12.84 -3.21 10.34
CA CYS A 247 -14.26 -3.52 10.15
C CYS A 247 -15.04 -2.94 11.33
N ILE A 248 -15.79 -1.89 11.06
CA ILE A 248 -16.61 -1.18 12.03
C ILE A 248 -18.04 -1.64 11.85
N LEU A 249 -18.58 -2.28 12.86
CA LEU A 249 -19.98 -2.64 12.93
C LEU A 249 -20.77 -1.41 13.37
N PHE A 250 -21.95 -1.17 12.82
CA PHE A 250 -22.83 -0.11 13.32
C PHE A 250 -24.25 -0.62 13.59
N SER A 251 -24.93 -0.01 14.56
CA SER A 251 -26.35 -0.28 14.84
C SER A 251 -27.21 0.24 13.70
N ILE A 252 -28.19 -0.55 13.26
CA ILE A 252 -29.12 -0.11 12.19
C ILE A 252 -30.16 0.87 12.69
N ASP A 253 -30.48 0.79 13.98
CA ASP A 253 -31.46 1.62 14.65
C ASP A 253 -30.76 2.70 15.48
N PRO A 254 -31.25 3.94 15.43
CA PRO A 254 -30.65 5.05 16.15
C PRO A 254 -30.94 4.97 17.64
N VAL A 255 -29.98 5.43 18.44
CA VAL A 255 -30.10 5.62 19.90
C VAL A 255 -29.83 7.07 20.27
N PRO A 256 -30.32 7.56 21.43
CA PRO A 256 -30.00 8.90 21.89
C PRO A 256 -28.48 9.10 21.96
N ALA A 257 -27.99 10.17 21.34
CA ALA A 257 -26.58 10.51 21.42
C ALA A 257 -26.25 10.92 22.86
N PRO A 258 -25.08 10.51 23.38
CA PRO A 258 -24.68 10.87 24.74
C PRO A 258 -24.69 12.39 24.89
N ALA A 259 -25.28 12.89 25.98
CA ALA A 259 -25.18 14.29 26.33
C ALA A 259 -23.71 14.55 26.72
N ILE A 260 -22.90 15.05 25.79
CA ILE A 260 -21.51 15.40 26.09
C ILE A 260 -21.52 16.72 26.89
N GLN A 261 -21.88 16.64 28.17
CA GLN A 261 -21.72 17.74 29.13
C GLN A 261 -20.40 17.64 29.90
N THR A 262 -19.58 16.63 29.59
CA THR A 262 -18.28 16.40 30.21
C THR A 262 -17.14 16.93 29.32
N ASP A 263 -16.10 17.50 29.93
CA ASP A 263 -14.82 17.84 29.25
C ASP A 263 -14.03 16.62 28.73
N LEU A 264 -14.70 15.47 28.60
CA LEU A 264 -14.09 14.24 28.12
C LEU A 264 -13.70 14.44 26.65
N PRO A 265 -12.41 14.32 26.30
CA PRO A 265 -11.99 14.46 24.91
C PRO A 265 -12.62 13.37 24.06
N TYR A 266 -12.96 13.71 22.82
CA TYR A 266 -13.43 12.79 21.79
C TYR A 266 -12.79 13.14 20.46
N ASP A 267 -12.70 12.16 19.57
CA ASP A 267 -12.19 12.39 18.22
C ASP A 267 -13.35 12.43 17.24
N LYS A 268 -13.35 13.41 16.33
CA LYS A 268 -14.40 13.59 15.33
C LYS A 268 -13.79 13.53 13.94
N TYR A 269 -14.23 12.54 13.17
CA TYR A 269 -13.79 12.34 11.80
C TYR A 269 -14.98 12.38 10.85
N GLN A 270 -14.86 13.09 9.74
CA GLN A 270 -15.92 13.22 8.75
C GLN A 270 -15.86 12.05 7.77
N LEU A 271 -16.99 11.43 7.43
CA LEU A 271 -17.06 10.41 6.37
C LEU A 271 -17.07 11.07 4.99
N GLU A 272 -16.53 10.38 3.99
CA GLU A 272 -16.87 10.68 2.61
C GLU A 272 -18.32 10.31 2.29
N PRO A 273 -18.92 10.93 1.25
CA PRO A 273 -20.19 10.48 0.71
C PRO A 273 -20.13 8.98 0.38
N SER A 274 -20.95 8.20 1.08
CA SER A 274 -20.92 6.74 1.05
C SER A 274 -22.32 6.21 1.36
N PRO A 275 -22.63 4.94 1.03
CA PRO A 275 -23.95 4.37 1.29
C PRO A 275 -24.39 4.46 2.74
N VAL A 276 -23.43 4.29 3.67
CA VAL A 276 -23.67 4.43 5.11
C VAL A 276 -23.97 5.89 5.47
N ALA A 277 -23.23 6.84 4.88
CA ALA A 277 -23.48 8.26 5.11
C ALA A 277 -24.86 8.68 4.58
N GLU A 278 -25.23 8.25 3.37
CA GLU A 278 -26.54 8.49 2.76
C GLU A 278 -27.67 7.94 3.64
N TYR A 279 -27.58 6.69 4.08
CA TYR A 279 -28.58 6.10 4.96
C TYR A 279 -28.76 6.88 6.28
N VAL A 280 -27.67 7.33 6.88
CA VAL A 280 -27.71 8.12 8.12
C VAL A 280 -28.29 9.52 7.87
N LEU A 281 -27.99 10.15 6.72
CA LEU A 281 -28.49 11.47 6.34
C LEU A 281 -29.99 11.44 6.01
N ASP A 282 -30.45 10.47 5.22
CA ASP A 282 -31.87 10.34 4.84
C ASP A 282 -32.77 10.19 6.06
N ARG A 283 -32.30 9.44 7.06
CA ARG A 283 -33.02 9.23 8.32
C ARG A 283 -33.00 10.44 9.23
N HIS A 284 -32.08 11.39 9.05
CA HIS A 284 -31.94 12.54 9.91
C HIS A 284 -33.22 13.36 10.01
N ALA A 285 -33.95 13.53 8.89
CA ALA A 285 -35.22 14.25 8.87
C ALA A 285 -36.32 13.55 9.69
N SER A 286 -36.30 12.21 9.74
CA SER A 286 -37.28 11.39 10.47
C SER A 286 -36.90 11.10 11.92
N THR A 287 -35.65 11.36 12.29
CA THR A 287 -35.09 11.02 13.59
C THR A 287 -35.00 12.29 14.44
N SER A 288 -35.36 12.22 15.73
CA SER A 288 -35.27 13.39 16.61
C SER A 288 -33.86 13.99 16.63
N VAL A 289 -33.77 15.32 16.77
CA VAL A 289 -32.51 16.03 16.98
C VAL A 289 -31.78 15.34 18.15
N ASN A 290 -30.51 14.98 17.96
CA ASN A 290 -29.67 14.29 18.94
C ASN A 290 -29.78 12.76 19.01
N MET A 291 -30.02 12.08 17.90
CA MET A 291 -29.83 10.63 17.79
C MET A 291 -28.53 10.26 17.04
N CYS A 292 -28.01 9.06 17.28
CA CYS A 292 -26.80 8.54 16.67
C CYS A 292 -26.87 7.02 16.47
N TYR A 293 -25.96 6.49 15.64
CA TYR A 293 -25.85 5.05 15.40
C TYR A 293 -24.56 4.54 16.04
N GLN A 294 -24.66 3.67 17.03
CA GLN A 294 -23.50 3.18 17.78
C GLN A 294 -22.59 2.33 16.90
N VAL A 295 -21.27 2.41 17.13
CA VAL A 295 -20.29 1.60 16.42
C VAL A 295 -19.51 0.66 17.33
N PHE A 296 -19.17 -0.51 16.80
CA PHE A 296 -18.59 -1.65 17.51
C PHE A 296 -17.49 -2.31 16.67
N VAL A 297 -16.65 -3.11 17.32
CA VAL A 297 -15.66 -3.99 16.65
C VAL A 297 -15.86 -5.41 17.17
N ARG A 298 -16.08 -6.36 16.27
CA ARG A 298 -16.31 -7.77 16.62
C ARG A 298 -15.14 -8.31 17.45
N SER A 299 -15.45 -9.11 18.47
CA SER A 299 -14.45 -9.78 19.32
C SER A 299 -13.53 -8.81 20.08
N SER A 300 -13.92 -7.55 20.26
CA SER A 300 -13.16 -6.55 21.03
C SER A 300 -13.36 -6.63 22.55
N SER A 301 -14.16 -7.58 23.03
CA SER A 301 -14.44 -7.81 24.46
C SER A 301 -14.12 -9.25 24.86
N ARG A 302 -13.96 -9.49 26.17
CA ARG A 302 -13.80 -10.83 26.73
C ARG A 302 -14.94 -11.78 26.34
N THR A 303 -16.17 -11.28 26.37
CA THR A 303 -17.37 -12.00 25.90
C THR A 303 -17.41 -12.06 24.39
N GLU A 304 -17.77 -13.22 23.84
CA GLU A 304 -17.97 -13.36 22.39
C GLU A 304 -19.13 -12.51 21.88
N GLY A 305 -18.97 -11.98 20.66
CA GLY A 305 -20.00 -11.18 20.00
C GLY A 305 -19.45 -9.92 19.34
N VAL A 306 -20.29 -8.91 19.24
CA VAL A 306 -19.99 -7.63 18.56
C VAL A 306 -19.10 -6.70 19.38
N GLY A 307 -18.86 -6.98 20.66
CA GLY A 307 -18.12 -6.12 21.58
C GLY A 307 -18.99 -5.05 22.25
N LYS A 308 -18.34 -4.01 22.79
CA LYS A 308 -18.97 -2.83 23.39
C LYS A 308 -18.78 -1.60 22.49
N PRO A 309 -19.67 -0.59 22.57
CA PRO A 309 -19.60 0.54 21.67
C PRO A 309 -18.38 1.40 21.97
N PHE A 310 -17.63 1.78 20.96
CA PHE A 310 -16.43 2.62 21.09
C PHE A 310 -16.62 4.01 20.45
N GLY A 311 -17.82 4.30 19.98
CA GLY A 311 -18.14 5.54 19.29
C GLY A 311 -19.51 5.45 18.64
N TYR A 312 -19.82 6.42 17.80
CA TYR A 312 -21.07 6.45 17.04
C TYR A 312 -20.95 7.29 15.76
N LEU A 313 -21.87 7.05 14.82
CA LEU A 313 -22.11 7.89 13.65
C LEU A 313 -23.20 8.91 13.97
N LYS A 314 -22.93 10.18 13.69
CA LYS A 314 -23.90 11.28 13.88
C LYS A 314 -23.81 12.26 12.72
N THR A 315 -24.95 12.76 12.28
CA THR A 315 -25.01 13.84 11.31
C THR A 315 -24.32 15.10 11.85
N ALA A 316 -23.65 15.82 10.96
CA ALA A 316 -23.18 17.16 11.25
C ALA A 316 -24.37 18.10 11.49
N SER A 317 -24.15 19.19 12.24
CA SER A 317 -25.19 20.18 12.53
C SER A 317 -25.77 20.85 11.28
N ASN A 318 -25.00 20.90 10.19
CA ASN A 318 -25.47 21.39 8.89
C ASN A 318 -26.28 20.36 8.09
N GLY A 319 -26.37 19.11 8.56
CA GLY A 319 -27.08 18.03 7.86
C GLY A 319 -26.47 17.62 6.52
N GLN A 320 -25.24 18.03 6.20
CA GLN A 320 -24.60 17.76 4.90
C GLN A 320 -23.56 16.65 4.93
N ALA A 321 -23.18 16.20 6.13
CA ALA A 321 -22.14 15.20 6.29
C ALA A 321 -22.40 14.33 7.53
N VAL A 322 -21.81 13.15 7.55
CA VAL A 322 -21.82 12.25 8.71
C VAL A 322 -20.45 12.24 9.34
N ASN A 323 -20.41 12.25 10.67
CA ASN A 323 -19.19 12.16 11.43
C ASN A 323 -19.15 10.84 12.20
N LEU A 324 -18.01 10.16 12.13
CA LEU A 324 -17.60 9.14 13.08
C LEU A 324 -17.01 9.83 14.30
N VAL A 325 -17.69 9.72 15.43
CA VAL A 325 -17.19 10.18 16.73
C VAL A 325 -16.62 8.98 17.46
N ILE A 326 -15.33 9.02 17.77
CA ILE A 326 -14.64 7.99 18.55
C ILE A 326 -14.55 8.45 20.01
N MET A 327 -14.94 7.54 20.89
CA MET A 327 -15.08 7.72 22.33
C MET A 327 -14.27 6.63 23.07
N PRO A 328 -14.10 6.71 24.40
CA PRO A 328 -13.57 5.57 25.14
C PRO A 328 -14.38 4.29 24.88
N TYR A 329 -13.73 3.14 25.03
CA TYR A 329 -14.42 1.86 24.89
C TYR A 329 -15.56 1.73 25.92
N ASN A 330 -16.73 1.28 25.48
CA ASN A 330 -17.94 1.26 26.30
C ASN A 330 -18.29 2.65 26.88
N TYR A 331 -18.24 3.68 26.03
CA TYR A 331 -18.46 5.08 26.41
C TYR A 331 -19.73 5.35 27.23
N PRO A 332 -20.90 4.68 27.04
CA PRO A 332 -22.10 5.00 27.80
C PRO A 332 -21.91 4.82 29.31
N VAL A 333 -21.15 3.79 29.71
CA VAL A 333 -20.89 3.50 31.12
C VAL A 333 -19.91 4.49 31.73
N ILE A 334 -18.80 4.78 31.05
CA ILE A 334 -17.79 5.70 31.60
C ILE A 334 -18.27 7.14 31.62
N VAL A 335 -19.04 7.59 30.61
CA VAL A 335 -19.64 8.93 30.63
C VAL A 335 -20.55 9.07 31.85
N GLN A 336 -21.42 8.09 32.09
CA GLN A 336 -22.28 8.07 33.29
C GLN A 336 -21.45 8.10 34.59
N LEU A 337 -20.42 7.27 34.71
CA LEU A 337 -19.57 7.26 35.91
C LEU A 337 -18.86 8.59 36.16
N LEU A 338 -18.40 9.26 35.09
CA LEU A 338 -17.74 10.57 35.18
C LEU A 338 -18.73 11.69 35.53
N GLU A 339 -19.96 11.63 35.01
CA GLU A 339 -21.04 12.55 35.36
C GLU A 339 -21.43 12.41 36.84
N GLU A 340 -21.64 11.19 37.32
CA GLU A 340 -21.94 10.92 38.73
C GLU A 340 -20.83 11.43 39.67
N TYR A 341 -19.55 11.24 39.30
CA TYR A 341 -18.41 11.73 40.07
C TYR A 341 -18.33 13.27 40.12
N LYS A 342 -18.69 13.93 39.02
CA LYS A 342 -18.71 15.40 38.93
C LYS A 342 -19.91 15.99 39.68
N ALA A 343 -21.07 15.35 39.59
CA ALA A 343 -22.32 15.85 40.15
C ALA A 343 -22.39 15.76 41.68
N ASP A 344 -21.87 14.69 42.28
CA ASP A 344 -21.97 14.47 43.73
C ASP A 344 -20.60 14.19 44.38
N PRO A 345 -20.04 15.12 45.18
CA PRO A 345 -18.79 14.92 45.90
C PRO A 345 -18.79 13.72 46.86
N ARG A 346 -19.95 13.26 47.34
CA ARG A 346 -20.05 12.10 48.25
C ARG A 346 -19.72 10.79 47.54
N VAL A 347 -19.95 10.73 46.23
CA VAL A 347 -19.65 9.57 45.38
C VAL A 347 -18.15 9.29 45.32
N ARG A 348 -17.31 10.32 45.51
CA ARG A 348 -15.85 10.20 45.51
C ARG A 348 -15.32 9.29 46.63
N ASN A 349 -16.00 9.31 47.78
CA ASN A 349 -15.68 8.46 48.94
C ASN A 349 -16.52 7.17 48.98
N GLY A 350 -17.37 6.94 47.97
CA GLY A 350 -18.29 5.81 47.94
C GLY A 350 -17.67 4.55 47.32
N GLY A 351 -17.55 3.47 48.11
CA GLY A 351 -17.00 2.19 47.64
C GLY A 351 -17.75 1.57 46.45
N ASN A 352 -19.06 1.82 46.32
CA ASN A 352 -19.86 1.31 45.20
C ASN A 352 -19.48 1.94 43.85
N TRP A 353 -19.21 3.25 43.81
CA TRP A 353 -18.78 3.90 42.57
C TRP A 353 -17.38 3.41 42.17
N ARG A 354 -16.46 3.32 43.14
CA ARG A 354 -15.12 2.77 42.92
C ARG A 354 -15.18 1.35 42.35
N ALA A 355 -16.00 0.48 42.94
CA ALA A 355 -16.20 -0.88 42.45
C ALA A 355 -16.77 -0.94 41.02
N ARG A 356 -17.67 -0.02 40.63
CA ARG A 356 -18.17 0.06 39.25
C ARG A 356 -17.09 0.54 38.26
N LEU A 357 -16.29 1.53 38.64
CA LEU A 357 -15.15 1.99 37.84
C LEU A 357 -14.13 0.86 37.65
N ASP A 358 -13.86 0.11 38.71
CA ASP A 358 -12.94 -1.02 38.70
C ASP A 358 -13.39 -2.12 37.73
N ARG A 359 -14.68 -2.51 37.80
CA ARG A 359 -15.29 -3.43 36.84
C ARG A 359 -15.25 -2.90 35.40
N TYR A 360 -15.42 -1.61 35.20
CA TYR A 360 -15.31 -1.00 33.88
C TYR A 360 -13.89 -1.13 33.32
N VAL A 361 -12.87 -0.83 34.12
CA VAL A 361 -11.46 -0.95 33.70
C VAL A 361 -11.10 -2.41 33.38
N GLU A 362 -11.59 -3.37 34.18
CA GLU A 362 -11.39 -4.81 33.93
C GLU A 362 -12.08 -5.31 32.66
N ALA A 363 -13.22 -4.74 32.30
CA ALA A 363 -13.98 -5.10 31.10
C ALA A 363 -13.48 -4.41 29.81
N MET A 364 -12.58 -3.43 29.93
CA MET A 364 -12.06 -2.62 28.83
C MET A 364 -10.77 -3.24 28.26
N PRO A 365 -10.49 -3.15 26.95
CA PRO A 365 -9.20 -3.58 26.42
C PRO A 365 -8.06 -2.82 27.11
N PRO A 366 -7.02 -3.50 27.63
CA PRO A 366 -6.09 -2.86 28.56
C PRO A 366 -5.31 -1.68 27.97
N TYR A 367 -5.08 -1.68 26.66
CA TYR A 367 -4.43 -0.59 25.93
C TYR A 367 -5.24 0.72 25.90
N TYR A 368 -6.52 0.73 26.30
CA TYR A 368 -7.29 1.97 26.49
C TYR A 368 -6.98 2.68 27.81
N LEU A 369 -6.30 2.02 28.77
CA LEU A 369 -6.08 2.60 30.09
C LEU A 369 -5.22 3.88 30.04
N THR A 370 -4.16 3.89 29.24
CA THR A 370 -3.29 5.06 29.10
C THR A 370 -4.04 6.26 28.48
N PRO A 371 -4.76 6.11 27.35
CA PRO A 371 -5.67 7.15 26.86
C PRO A 371 -6.68 7.64 27.91
N LEU A 372 -7.26 6.74 28.68
CA LEU A 372 -8.24 7.08 29.72
C LEU A 372 -7.64 7.89 30.86
N ARG A 373 -6.45 7.51 31.35
CA ARG A 373 -5.70 8.30 32.33
C ARG A 373 -5.43 9.71 31.81
N ASN A 374 -4.93 9.82 30.58
CA ASN A 374 -4.66 11.12 29.96
C ASN A 374 -5.92 11.98 29.84
N ALA A 375 -7.07 11.37 29.52
CA ALA A 375 -8.35 12.06 29.47
C ALA A 375 -8.80 12.56 30.85
N ILE A 376 -8.73 11.73 31.88
CA ILE A 376 -9.09 12.09 33.27
C ILE A 376 -8.18 13.21 33.81
N SER A 377 -6.87 13.14 33.53
CA SER A 377 -5.93 14.21 33.90
C SER A 377 -6.28 15.54 33.21
N LYS A 378 -6.65 15.51 31.91
CA LYS A 378 -7.11 16.71 31.19
C LYS A 378 -8.40 17.28 31.76
N MET A 379 -9.29 16.43 32.27
CA MET A 379 -10.52 16.83 32.96
C MET A 379 -10.28 17.41 34.37
N LYS A 380 -9.01 17.52 34.81
CA LYS A 380 -8.61 18.03 36.15
C LYS A 380 -9.30 17.30 37.30
N MET A 381 -9.54 16.01 37.12
CA MET A 381 -10.02 15.14 38.20
C MET A 381 -8.86 14.79 39.14
N GLU A 382 -9.17 14.23 40.30
CA GLU A 382 -8.18 13.90 41.34
C GLU A 382 -7.06 13.01 40.77
N ALA A 383 -5.81 13.44 40.99
CA ALA A 383 -4.63 12.65 40.65
C ALA A 383 -4.67 11.33 41.42
N GLY A 384 -4.26 10.22 40.81
CA GLY A 384 -4.30 8.92 41.50
C GLY A 384 -5.50 8.01 41.21
N LEU A 385 -6.64 8.51 40.69
CA LEU A 385 -7.86 7.71 40.46
C LEU A 385 -7.61 6.37 39.74
N LEU A 386 -6.68 6.40 38.78
CA LEU A 386 -6.27 5.25 37.99
C LEU A 386 -4.79 4.89 38.16
N GLU A 387 -4.00 5.58 39.00
CA GLU A 387 -2.52 5.44 39.03
C GLU A 387 -2.07 4.06 39.52
N GLU A 388 -2.75 3.47 40.51
CA GLU A 388 -2.42 2.17 41.08
C GLU A 388 -2.45 1.01 40.06
N ARG A 389 -3.22 1.14 38.96
CA ARG A 389 -3.40 0.08 37.95
C ARG A 389 -2.46 0.22 36.76
N GLY A 390 -1.14 0.33 36.97
CA GLY A 390 -0.18 0.49 35.87
C GLY A 390 -0.18 -0.71 34.92
N VAL A 391 -0.93 -0.66 33.82
CA VAL A 391 -0.89 -1.71 32.80
C VAL A 391 0.23 -1.42 31.80
N SER A 392 1.38 -2.05 32.00
CA SER A 392 2.40 -2.17 30.95
C SER A 392 1.97 -3.22 29.94
N LEU A 393 2.33 -3.06 28.67
CA LEU A 393 2.09 -4.09 27.64
C LEU A 393 2.69 -5.45 28.03
N SER A 394 3.76 -5.44 28.83
CA SER A 394 4.38 -6.63 29.45
C SER A 394 3.46 -7.43 30.39
N GLN A 395 2.41 -6.80 30.94
CA GLN A 395 1.42 -7.48 31.77
C GLN A 395 0.27 -8.07 30.95
N VAL A 396 0.04 -7.55 29.74
CA VAL A 396 -1.07 -7.94 28.86
C VAL A 396 -0.65 -9.02 27.87
N TYR A 397 0.59 -8.93 27.39
CA TYR A 397 1.11 -9.80 26.34
C TYR A 397 2.34 -10.58 26.82
N PRO A 398 2.50 -11.84 26.37
CA PRO A 398 3.69 -12.62 26.66
C PRO A 398 4.98 -11.91 26.21
N ALA A 399 6.05 -12.02 26.99
CA ALA A 399 7.33 -11.38 26.67
C ALA A 399 7.89 -11.80 25.30
N SER A 400 7.70 -13.06 24.89
CA SER A 400 8.10 -13.56 23.58
C SER A 400 7.43 -12.79 22.43
N LEU A 401 6.15 -12.46 22.56
CA LEU A 401 5.42 -11.67 21.57
C LEU A 401 5.96 -10.23 21.52
N LEU A 402 6.22 -9.62 22.68
CA LEU A 402 6.76 -8.26 22.72
C LEU A 402 8.16 -8.17 22.13
N ASN A 403 9.02 -9.16 22.40
CA ASN A 403 10.33 -9.27 21.78
C ASN A 403 10.21 -9.44 20.27
N TYR A 404 9.32 -10.30 19.80
CA TYR A 404 9.06 -10.46 18.36
C TYR A 404 8.61 -9.14 17.69
N LEU A 405 7.70 -8.39 18.33
CA LEU A 405 7.27 -7.08 17.80
C LEU A 405 8.42 -6.06 17.75
N ASN A 406 9.30 -6.07 18.75
CA ASN A 406 10.49 -5.23 18.78
C ASN A 406 11.51 -5.65 17.71
N GLU A 407 11.73 -6.96 17.53
CA GLU A 407 12.59 -7.52 16.48
C GLU A 407 12.08 -7.12 15.10
N LEU A 408 10.76 -7.21 14.84
CA LEU A 408 10.16 -6.75 13.58
C LEU A 408 10.43 -5.27 13.31
N LYS A 409 10.37 -4.42 14.35
CA LYS A 409 10.67 -2.99 14.23
C LYS A 409 12.15 -2.76 13.91
N THR A 410 13.04 -3.48 14.57
CA THR A 410 14.49 -3.41 14.33
C THR A 410 14.82 -3.92 12.92
N GLN A 411 14.27 -5.06 12.50
CA GLN A 411 14.40 -5.60 11.15
C GLN A 411 13.89 -4.61 10.10
N GLY A 412 12.75 -3.97 10.34
CA GLY A 412 12.23 -2.93 9.44
C GLY A 412 13.19 -1.75 9.26
N LYS A 413 13.86 -1.31 10.33
CA LYS A 413 14.90 -0.28 10.25
C LYS A 413 16.10 -0.75 9.42
N GLU A 414 16.61 -1.95 9.70
CA GLU A 414 17.75 -2.50 8.96
C GLU A 414 17.44 -2.72 7.47
N GLU A 415 16.28 -3.26 7.14
CA GLU A 415 15.86 -3.47 5.74
C GLU A 415 15.70 -2.14 5.00
N PHE A 416 15.20 -1.11 5.68
CA PHE A 416 15.12 0.23 5.12
C PHE A 416 16.50 0.80 4.79
N GLU A 417 17.43 0.76 5.76
CA GLU A 417 18.80 1.24 5.58
C GLU A 417 19.56 0.47 4.48
N LYS A 418 19.39 -0.86 4.43
CA LYS A 418 19.94 -1.70 3.35
C LYS A 418 19.39 -1.29 1.98
N THR A 419 18.10 -1.00 1.88
CA THR A 419 17.46 -0.54 0.64
C THR A 419 17.99 0.82 0.22
N CYS A 420 18.09 1.78 1.14
CA CYS A 420 18.68 3.10 0.87
C CYS A 420 20.12 2.98 0.38
N THR A 421 20.94 2.18 1.04
CA THR A 421 22.35 1.96 0.67
C THR A 421 22.46 1.34 -0.73
N THR A 422 21.66 0.31 -1.02
CA THR A 422 21.62 -0.32 -2.34
C THR A 422 21.22 0.68 -3.43
N MET A 423 20.20 1.50 -3.18
CA MET A 423 19.80 2.56 -4.10
C MET A 423 20.91 3.59 -4.31
N SER A 424 21.60 4.02 -3.25
CA SER A 424 22.74 4.95 -3.38
C SER A 424 23.86 4.39 -4.25
N VAL A 425 24.21 3.10 -4.09
CA VAL A 425 25.23 2.44 -4.91
C VAL A 425 24.78 2.34 -6.38
N LEU A 426 23.54 1.92 -6.62
CA LEU A 426 22.99 1.84 -7.98
C LEU A 426 22.91 3.21 -8.68
N LEU A 427 22.65 4.28 -7.93
CA LEU A 427 22.66 5.65 -8.47
C LEU A 427 24.08 6.14 -8.81
N GLN A 428 25.10 5.71 -8.06
CA GLN A 428 26.50 6.04 -8.34
C GLN A 428 27.06 5.23 -9.52
N GLN A 429 26.60 3.99 -9.70
CA GLN A 429 26.87 3.18 -10.88
C GLN A 429 26.06 3.75 -12.06
N ASN A 430 26.61 4.75 -12.74
CA ASN A 430 26.12 5.21 -14.05
C ASN A 430 26.26 4.07 -15.08
N VAL A 431 25.39 3.05 -15.01
CA VAL A 431 25.30 2.02 -16.03
C VAL A 431 24.70 2.69 -17.26
N ALA A 432 25.55 3.15 -18.16
CA ALA A 432 25.12 3.57 -19.48
C ALA A 432 24.37 2.38 -20.11
N PRO A 433 23.12 2.56 -20.57
CA PRO A 433 22.41 1.47 -21.22
C PRO A 433 23.21 1.06 -22.46
N LEU A 434 23.43 -0.24 -22.60
CA LEU A 434 24.01 -0.83 -23.80
C LEU A 434 23.24 -0.30 -25.03
N PRO A 435 23.92 0.24 -26.06
CA PRO A 435 23.23 0.69 -27.26
C PRO A 435 22.43 -0.47 -27.86
N ILE A 436 21.16 -0.20 -28.13
CA ILE A 436 20.29 -1.14 -28.86
C ILE A 436 20.75 -1.08 -30.30
N VAL A 437 21.53 -2.07 -30.73
CA VAL A 437 21.67 -2.35 -32.15
C VAL A 437 20.35 -3.00 -32.58
N PRO A 438 19.55 -2.39 -33.47
CA PRO A 438 18.45 -3.11 -34.09
C PRO A 438 19.07 -4.32 -34.77
N VAL A 439 18.66 -5.52 -34.36
CA VAL A 439 18.93 -6.70 -35.19
C VAL A 439 18.03 -6.52 -36.41
N GLU A 440 18.57 -5.87 -37.45
CA GLU A 440 18.02 -6.00 -38.79
C GLU A 440 17.91 -7.50 -39.03
N HIS A 441 16.66 -7.97 -39.11
CA HIS A 441 16.40 -9.28 -39.64
C HIS A 441 16.78 -9.17 -41.12
N PHE A 442 18.04 -9.43 -41.42
CA PHE A 442 18.40 -9.79 -42.78
C PHE A 442 17.51 -10.98 -43.14
N PRO A 443 16.70 -10.89 -44.21
CA PRO A 443 16.06 -12.09 -44.72
C PRO A 443 17.18 -13.10 -44.92
N TYR A 444 17.06 -14.25 -44.26
CA TYR A 444 17.99 -15.34 -44.44
C TYR A 444 17.93 -15.75 -45.91
N SER A 445 18.82 -15.20 -46.74
CA SER A 445 19.15 -15.78 -48.01
C SER A 445 20.04 -16.98 -47.69
N SER A 446 19.55 -18.16 -48.02
CA SER A 446 20.37 -19.36 -48.03
C SER A 446 21.68 -19.05 -48.75
N PRO A 447 22.85 -19.40 -48.19
CA PRO A 447 24.10 -19.16 -48.87
C PRO A 447 24.06 -19.86 -50.22
N THR A 448 24.31 -19.13 -51.30
CA THR A 448 24.63 -19.74 -52.58
C THR A 448 25.80 -20.68 -52.36
N ARG A 449 25.59 -21.94 -52.75
CA ARG A 449 26.59 -23.00 -52.73
C ARG A 449 27.86 -22.48 -53.41
N GLU A 450 28.87 -22.12 -52.62
CA GLU A 450 30.30 -22.20 -52.95
C GLU A 450 31.15 -21.64 -51.80
N TRP A 451 30.97 -22.19 -50.59
CA TRP A 451 31.98 -22.07 -49.53
C TRP A 451 32.63 -23.43 -49.33
N GLN A 452 33.72 -23.68 -50.05
CA GLN A 452 34.61 -24.79 -49.72
C GLN A 452 35.28 -24.50 -48.37
N PRO A 453 35.19 -25.39 -47.37
CA PRO A 453 35.82 -25.18 -46.07
C PRO A 453 37.34 -25.04 -46.22
N LEU A 454 37.94 -24.09 -45.51
CA LEU A 454 39.40 -23.88 -45.39
C LEU A 454 40.20 -25.16 -45.06
N ILE A 455 39.53 -26.18 -44.51
CA ILE A 455 40.06 -27.53 -44.25
C ILE A 455 40.56 -28.22 -45.54
N VAL A 456 39.92 -27.96 -46.70
CA VAL A 456 40.31 -28.56 -47.99
C VAL A 456 41.62 -27.94 -48.52
N ARG A 457 41.80 -26.62 -48.36
CA ARG A 457 43.03 -25.93 -48.78
C ARG A 457 44.26 -26.33 -47.95
N LEU A 458 44.07 -26.66 -46.67
CA LEU A 458 45.14 -27.14 -45.79
C LEU A 458 45.57 -28.57 -46.15
N LYS A 459 44.64 -29.45 -46.54
CA LYS A 459 44.94 -30.81 -47.01
C LYS A 459 45.76 -30.83 -48.30
N GLU A 460 45.47 -29.94 -49.26
CA GLU A 460 46.24 -29.85 -50.51
C GLU A 460 47.65 -29.31 -50.31
N ARG A 461 47.86 -28.46 -49.30
CA ARG A 461 49.19 -27.92 -48.96
C ARG A 461 50.06 -28.94 -48.23
N ALA A 462 49.47 -29.81 -47.42
CA ALA A 462 50.16 -30.90 -46.72
C ALA A 462 50.60 -32.03 -47.68
N ALA A 463 49.92 -32.22 -48.81
CA ALA A 463 50.29 -33.23 -49.80
C ALA A 463 51.57 -32.91 -50.61
N ARG A 464 52.11 -31.69 -50.53
CA ARG A 464 53.31 -31.28 -51.30
C ARG A 464 54.64 -31.44 -50.57
N ASN A 465 54.65 -31.70 -49.27
CA ASN A 465 55.87 -31.93 -48.51
C ASN A 465 55.90 -33.35 -47.92
N ARG A 466 56.14 -34.34 -48.78
CA ARG A 466 56.69 -35.63 -48.34
C ARG A 466 58.20 -35.50 -48.21
N ARG A 467 58.66 -35.13 -47.03
CA ARG A 467 59.97 -35.46 -46.46
C ARG A 467 60.01 -34.90 -45.05
N ASP A 468 59.64 -35.77 -44.12
CA ASP A 468 60.16 -35.90 -42.76
C ASP A 468 59.11 -36.72 -41.99
N ALA A 469 59.38 -38.02 -41.96
CA ALA A 469 58.58 -38.99 -41.25
C ALA A 469 59.04 -38.99 -39.80
N ASP A 470 58.47 -38.12 -38.98
CA ASP A 470 58.53 -38.25 -37.52
C ASP A 470 57.10 -38.23 -36.94
N ALA A 471 56.80 -39.32 -36.24
CA ALA A 471 55.62 -39.62 -35.43
C ALA A 471 54.44 -38.63 -35.54
N ILE A 472 53.53 -38.92 -36.46
CA ILE A 472 52.22 -38.26 -36.55
C ILE A 472 51.45 -38.56 -35.25
N ARG A 473 51.52 -37.63 -34.28
CA ARG A 473 50.51 -37.52 -33.22
C ARG A 473 49.16 -37.41 -33.88
N ASP A 474 48.22 -38.24 -33.45
CA ASP A 474 46.84 -38.23 -33.91
C ASP A 474 46.28 -36.79 -33.92
N PRO A 475 46.05 -36.21 -35.11
CA PRO A 475 45.58 -34.83 -35.24
C PRO A 475 44.19 -34.65 -34.61
N GLU A 476 43.42 -35.72 -34.49
CA GLU A 476 42.10 -35.72 -33.86
C GLU A 476 42.22 -35.63 -32.32
N ALA A 477 43.27 -36.23 -31.74
CA ALA A 477 43.58 -36.13 -30.31
C ALA A 477 44.12 -34.74 -29.92
N GLU A 478 44.89 -34.07 -30.78
CA GLU A 478 45.29 -32.66 -30.60
C GLU A 478 44.08 -31.72 -30.70
N LEU A 479 43.20 -31.92 -31.69
CA LEU A 479 41.96 -31.15 -31.81
C LEU A 479 41.03 -31.37 -30.61
N ALA A 480 40.99 -32.57 -30.04
CA ALA A 480 40.24 -32.89 -28.83
C ALA A 480 40.83 -32.24 -27.58
N ARG A 481 42.16 -32.03 -27.51
CA ARG A 481 42.81 -31.24 -26.44
C ARG A 481 42.60 -29.74 -26.60
N MET A 482 42.43 -29.26 -27.83
CA MET A 482 42.07 -27.87 -28.14
C MET A 482 40.56 -27.59 -28.08
N ARG A 483 39.72 -28.62 -27.98
CA ARG A 483 38.28 -28.45 -27.73
C ARG A 483 38.09 -27.92 -26.31
N ILE A 484 37.71 -26.65 -26.24
CA ILE A 484 37.27 -25.98 -25.03
C ILE A 484 36.12 -26.80 -24.42
N SER A 485 36.30 -27.31 -23.19
CA SER A 485 35.29 -28.17 -22.55
C SER A 485 33.96 -27.42 -22.39
N PRO A 486 32.80 -28.06 -22.68
CA PRO A 486 31.49 -27.42 -22.54
C PRO A 486 31.12 -27.12 -21.08
N GLN A 487 31.89 -27.63 -20.12
CA GLN A 487 31.65 -27.50 -18.68
C GLN A 487 32.38 -26.29 -18.06
N ARG A 488 33.21 -25.57 -18.82
CA ARG A 488 33.95 -24.37 -18.37
C ARG A 488 33.91 -23.25 -19.41
N THR A 489 32.73 -22.71 -19.70
CA THR A 489 32.64 -21.36 -20.29
C THR A 489 31.29 -20.71 -19.99
N GLN A 490 31.23 -19.88 -18.95
CA GLN A 490 30.43 -18.67 -19.05
C GLN A 490 31.22 -17.68 -19.91
N LEU A 491 31.09 -17.80 -21.24
CA LEU A 491 31.57 -16.78 -22.18
C LEU A 491 30.64 -15.57 -22.06
N HIS A 492 31.03 -14.60 -21.25
CA HIS A 492 30.37 -13.29 -21.21
C HIS A 492 30.94 -12.42 -22.33
N ILE A 493 30.20 -12.29 -23.43
CA ILE A 493 30.48 -11.26 -24.44
C ILE A 493 30.14 -9.91 -23.80
N HIS A 494 31.17 -9.17 -23.39
CA HIS A 494 31.00 -7.81 -22.90
C HIS A 494 30.59 -6.90 -24.07
N LEU A 495 29.31 -6.54 -24.14
CA LEU A 495 28.80 -5.50 -25.04
C LEU A 495 29.17 -4.07 -24.56
N CYS A 496 30.25 -3.87 -23.81
CA CYS A 496 30.60 -2.53 -23.33
C CYS A 496 31.44 -1.78 -24.38
N GLU A 497 31.01 -0.59 -24.80
CA GLU A 497 31.96 0.41 -25.31
C GLU A 497 32.78 0.95 -24.13
N PRO A 498 34.12 0.82 -24.13
CA PRO A 498 34.96 1.38 -23.08
C PRO A 498 35.07 2.91 -23.25
N ARG A 499 34.32 3.69 -22.46
CA ARG A 499 34.55 5.14 -22.34
C ARG A 499 35.42 5.45 -21.13
N VAL A 500 36.73 5.34 -21.29
CA VAL A 500 37.69 5.98 -20.39
C VAL A 500 37.99 7.36 -20.96
N ARG A 501 37.57 8.44 -20.29
CA ARG A 501 37.94 9.82 -20.70
C ARG A 501 39.47 9.90 -20.79
N ALA A 502 39.98 10.15 -21.99
CA ALA A 502 41.39 10.44 -22.19
C ALA A 502 41.71 11.86 -21.66
N PRO A 503 42.90 12.09 -21.09
CA PRO A 503 43.35 13.42 -20.70
C PRO A 503 43.37 14.37 -21.91
N ALA A 504 43.20 15.68 -21.66
CA ALA A 504 43.11 16.69 -22.71
C ALA A 504 44.31 16.61 -23.67
N GLY A 505 44.04 16.44 -24.96
CA GLY A 505 45.04 16.31 -26.03
C GLY A 505 45.21 14.90 -26.61
N CYS A 506 44.69 13.85 -25.97
CA CYS A 506 44.69 12.48 -26.53
C CYS A 506 43.26 12.04 -26.88
N ARG A 507 43.01 11.54 -28.10
CA ARG A 507 41.68 10.98 -28.47
C ARG A 507 41.42 9.60 -27.86
N PHE A 508 42.46 8.79 -27.67
CA PHE A 508 42.34 7.44 -27.11
C PHE A 508 43.49 7.19 -26.12
N ARG A 509 43.18 6.60 -24.95
CA ARG A 509 44.19 6.25 -23.94
C ARG A 509 44.71 4.82 -24.08
N ASN A 510 43.96 3.96 -24.78
CA ASN A 510 44.25 2.56 -24.98
C ASN A 510 44.35 2.27 -26.50
N PRO A 511 45.49 1.77 -26.99
CA PRO A 511 45.71 1.50 -28.42
C PRO A 511 44.78 0.42 -28.99
N PHE A 512 44.21 -0.44 -28.15
CA PHE A 512 43.27 -1.48 -28.56
C PHE A 512 41.84 -0.97 -28.81
N ILE A 513 41.56 0.31 -28.55
CA ILE A 513 40.25 0.95 -28.77
C ILE A 513 40.26 1.81 -30.05
N VAL A 514 41.44 2.07 -30.63
CA VAL A 514 41.55 2.90 -31.84
C VAL A 514 40.97 2.12 -33.03
N PRO A 515 39.93 2.65 -33.72
CA PRO A 515 39.44 2.02 -34.94
C PRO A 515 40.58 1.89 -35.97
N ALA A 516 40.68 0.76 -36.66
CA ALA A 516 41.78 0.50 -37.59
C ALA A 516 41.94 1.58 -38.68
N LEU A 517 40.83 2.22 -39.09
CA LEU A 517 40.85 3.35 -40.02
C LEU A 517 41.52 4.62 -39.45
N GLU A 518 41.47 4.84 -38.14
CA GLU A 518 42.08 6.01 -37.49
C GLU A 518 43.54 5.77 -37.09
N MET A 519 43.98 4.51 -36.96
CA MET A 519 45.39 4.18 -36.67
C MET A 519 46.35 4.65 -37.78
N VAL A 520 45.94 4.53 -39.05
CA VAL A 520 46.79 4.89 -40.20
C VAL A 520 47.07 6.39 -40.25
N GLY A 521 46.16 7.23 -39.76
CA GLY A 521 46.35 8.68 -39.67
C GLY A 521 47.11 9.16 -38.44
N GLN A 522 47.36 8.30 -37.45
CA GLN A 522 48.04 8.63 -36.19
C GLN A 522 49.43 7.99 -36.05
N LEU A 523 49.84 7.15 -37.00
CA LEU A 523 51.25 6.76 -37.11
C LEU A 523 52.05 7.99 -37.56
N PRO A 524 53.12 8.38 -36.84
CA PRO A 524 53.96 9.48 -37.29
C PRO A 524 54.52 9.13 -38.68
N ARG A 525 54.45 10.09 -39.61
CA ARG A 525 55.08 9.97 -40.93
C ARG A 525 56.57 9.69 -40.80
#